data_AF-A0A937N168-F1
#
_entry.id   AF-A0A937N168-F1
#
_cell.length_a   1.000
_cell.length_b   1.000
_cell.length_c   1.000
_cell.angle_alpha   90.00
_cell.angle_beta   90.00
_cell.angle_gamma   90.00
#
_symmetry.space_group_name_H-M   'P 1'
#
loop_
_entity.id
_entity.type
_entity.pdbx_description
1 polymer ?
#
loop_
_entity_poly.entity_id
_entity_poly.type
_entity_poly.pdbx_seq_one_letter_code
_entity_poly.pdbx_strand_id
1 'polypeptide(L)'
;MSVRRSIGFLIALCFVVASDNLQAQLCVTPDPPPPTIWSFLGIPQAVTHFKDATANRFGKLPFLERKPPLKALADPSLLESDVPALKAAAEIKAAEDLKPQKIKAVRYLAQIGCGCYDKDGKVTQALLAAMEDPTEEVRLAAIKAMSSAAKSEYCEYCKQKSCCSEKMTEQLAKIAYERDESGCFLEPSERVRKAAEQALWICCPSYGEPEEADPGPGRIEGGEGPGAIEGDQPSVLEDPPTPAVDGDQQARRSSRAIPSIFDNATVTSAISDKARPRDDDAESEADSGAVVLVNYEENRAQVRLLEDEIAAEPGSKVLVYQPQQGKYVLIGHLEVIDVVNGAANVRPVGNLNLSVLARGAVVVLP
;
A
#
# COMPACT_ATOMS: atom_id res chain seq x y z
N MET A 1 -49.52 8.29 38.23
CA MET A 1 -48.85 9.50 37.71
C MET A 1 -47.91 9.01 36.58
N SER A 2 -48.40 8.65 35.39
CA SER A 2 -48.82 9.51 34.26
C SER A 2 -47.89 10.70 34.04
N VAL A 3 -46.99 10.61 33.05
CA VAL A 3 -46.84 11.58 31.94
C VAL A 3 -46.14 10.87 30.78
N ARG A 4 -46.91 10.55 29.72
CA ARG A 4 -46.42 10.33 28.35
C ARG A 4 -46.14 11.69 27.73
N ARG A 5 -45.00 11.89 27.05
CA ARG A 5 -44.80 13.01 26.13
C ARG A 5 -44.35 12.49 24.77
N SER A 6 -45.35 12.36 23.90
CA SER A 6 -45.22 12.28 22.46
C SER A 6 -44.78 13.66 21.94
N ILE A 7 -43.73 13.71 21.13
CA ILE A 7 -43.42 14.86 20.27
C ILE A 7 -43.31 14.30 18.86
N GLY A 8 -44.40 14.45 18.11
CA GLY A 8 -44.42 14.26 16.67
C GLY A 8 -43.95 15.56 16.00
N PHE A 9 -42.91 15.47 15.19
CA PHE A 9 -42.52 16.52 14.25
C PHE A 9 -42.92 16.08 12.85
N LEU A 10 -44.00 16.66 12.36
CA LEU A 10 -44.42 16.64 10.96
C LEU A 10 -43.61 17.70 10.22
N ILE A 11 -42.63 17.29 9.43
CA ILE A 11 -41.96 18.17 8.46
C ILE A 11 -42.60 17.90 7.10
N ALA A 12 -43.49 18.80 6.68
CA ALA A 12 -44.03 18.86 5.33
C ALA A 12 -42.99 19.53 4.42
N LEU A 13 -42.34 18.75 3.57
CA LEU A 13 -41.41 19.24 2.55
C LEU A 13 -42.19 19.47 1.25
N CYS A 14 -42.49 20.74 0.94
CA CYS A 14 -43.01 21.15 -0.36
C CYS A 14 -41.89 21.15 -1.40
N PHE A 15 -41.84 20.13 -2.27
CA PHE A 15 -41.05 20.19 -3.50
C PHE A 15 -41.82 20.97 -4.57
N VAL A 16 -41.38 22.19 -4.84
CA VAL A 16 -41.77 22.95 -6.04
C VAL A 16 -40.85 22.50 -7.16
N VAL A 17 -41.41 21.75 -8.12
CA VAL A 17 -40.74 21.38 -9.37
C VAL A 17 -40.84 22.57 -10.32
N ALA A 18 -39.75 23.34 -10.45
CA ALA A 18 -39.61 24.33 -11.51
C ALA A 18 -39.11 23.63 -12.77
N SER A 19 -39.99 23.51 -13.77
CA SER A 19 -39.65 23.01 -15.10
C SER A 19 -39.00 24.12 -15.93
N ASP A 20 -37.67 24.20 -15.90
CA ASP A 20 -36.92 25.07 -16.80
C ASP A 20 -36.83 24.43 -18.20
N ASN A 21 -37.58 25.03 -19.14
CA ASN A 21 -37.48 24.79 -20.57
C ASN A 21 -36.14 25.36 -21.09
N LEU A 22 -35.08 24.55 -21.06
CA LEU A 22 -33.87 24.84 -21.84
C LEU A 22 -34.12 24.52 -23.32
N GLN A 23 -34.43 25.56 -24.10
CA GLN A 23 -34.24 25.52 -25.54
C GLN A 23 -32.74 25.43 -25.83
N ALA A 24 -32.28 24.22 -26.14
CA ALA A 24 -30.95 23.97 -26.68
C ALA A 24 -30.81 24.66 -28.05
N GLN A 25 -30.22 25.86 -28.05
CA GLN A 25 -29.65 26.43 -29.27
C GLN A 25 -28.47 25.55 -29.68
N LEU A 26 -28.66 24.81 -30.78
CA LEU A 26 -27.60 24.06 -31.46
C LEU A 26 -26.58 25.05 -32.01
N CYS A 27 -25.59 25.40 -31.19
CA CYS A 27 -24.36 26.02 -31.65
C CYS A 27 -23.66 25.00 -32.56
N VAL A 28 -23.65 25.29 -33.86
CA VAL A 28 -22.81 24.58 -34.83
C VAL A 28 -21.36 24.87 -34.44
N THR A 29 -20.76 23.96 -33.66
CA THR A 29 -19.34 24.01 -33.35
C THR A 29 -18.58 23.65 -34.62
N PRO A 30 -17.59 24.46 -35.05
CA PRO A 30 -16.74 24.10 -36.18
C PRO A 30 -16.12 22.72 -35.94
N ASP A 31 -16.09 21.89 -36.98
CA ASP A 31 -15.57 20.52 -36.88
C ASP A 31 -14.17 20.53 -36.25
N PRO A 32 -13.93 19.72 -35.21
CA PRO A 32 -12.64 19.69 -34.56
C PRO A 32 -11.57 19.29 -35.58
N PRO A 33 -10.40 19.94 -35.58
CA PRO A 33 -9.33 19.58 -36.48
C PRO A 33 -8.94 18.11 -36.28
N PRO A 34 -8.63 17.36 -37.35
CA PRO A 34 -8.34 15.94 -37.27
C PRO A 34 -7.17 15.69 -36.29
N PRO A 35 -7.27 14.66 -35.43
CA PRO A 35 -6.25 14.39 -34.43
C PRO A 35 -4.91 14.11 -35.13
N THR A 36 -3.92 14.92 -34.80
CA THR A 36 -2.54 14.67 -35.22
C THR A 36 -1.99 13.44 -34.48
N ILE A 37 -1.03 12.72 -35.08
CA ILE A 37 -0.30 11.61 -34.44
C ILE A 37 0.25 12.04 -33.06
N TRP A 38 0.65 13.31 -32.92
CA TRP A 38 1.12 13.88 -31.66
C TRP A 38 0.02 14.01 -30.59
N SER A 39 -1.21 14.39 -30.97
CA SER A 39 -2.35 14.40 -30.06
C SER A 39 -2.82 13.00 -29.68
N PHE A 40 -2.65 12.01 -30.58
CA PHE A 40 -2.97 10.61 -30.28
C PHE A 40 -2.00 10.01 -29.25
N LEU A 41 -0.72 10.40 -29.28
CA LEU A 41 0.30 9.95 -28.33
C LEU A 41 0.31 10.74 -26.99
N GLY A 42 -0.65 11.65 -26.74
CA GLY A 42 -0.72 12.44 -25.50
C GLY A 42 0.40 13.49 -25.31
N ILE A 43 1.30 13.64 -26.28
CA ILE A 43 2.47 14.53 -26.24
C ILE A 43 2.14 16.02 -26.02
N PRO A 44 1.03 16.62 -26.53
CA PRO A 44 0.80 18.06 -26.35
C PRO A 44 0.53 18.46 -24.89
N GLN A 45 -0.03 17.57 -24.07
CA GLN A 45 -0.24 17.84 -22.64
C GLN A 45 1.09 17.81 -21.87
N ALA A 46 1.96 16.83 -22.18
CA ALA A 46 3.29 16.75 -21.57
C ALA A 46 4.16 17.97 -21.94
N VAL A 47 4.14 18.40 -23.21
CA VAL A 47 4.94 19.54 -23.69
C VAL A 47 4.48 20.87 -23.08
N THR A 48 3.18 21.07 -22.90
CA THR A 48 2.65 22.29 -22.25
C THR A 48 3.00 22.33 -20.76
N HIS A 49 2.88 21.20 -20.05
CA HIS A 49 3.27 21.12 -18.64
C HIS A 49 4.78 21.29 -18.41
N PHE A 50 5.61 20.76 -19.31
CA PHE A 50 7.07 20.97 -19.27
C PHE A 50 7.43 22.42 -19.61
N LYS A 51 6.80 23.02 -20.62
CA LYS A 51 7.00 24.44 -20.97
C LYS A 51 6.62 25.35 -19.82
N ASP A 52 5.46 25.15 -19.19
CA ASP A 52 5.02 25.98 -18.06
C ASP A 52 5.97 25.84 -16.85
N ALA A 53 6.43 24.61 -16.54
CA ALA A 53 7.36 24.36 -15.44
C ALA A 53 8.81 24.82 -15.71
N THR A 54 9.22 24.94 -16.97
CA THR A 54 10.62 25.32 -17.33
C THR A 54 10.76 26.76 -17.78
N ALA A 55 9.77 27.33 -18.48
CA ALA A 55 9.85 28.67 -19.06
C ALA A 55 9.89 29.79 -18.01
N ASN A 56 9.37 29.56 -16.79
CA ASN A 56 9.52 30.51 -15.69
C ASN A 56 10.12 29.92 -14.40
N ARG A 57 10.88 28.82 -14.49
CA ARG A 57 11.58 28.23 -13.33
C ARG A 57 12.50 29.22 -12.60
N PHE A 58 13.00 30.23 -13.30
CA PHE A 58 13.90 31.26 -12.79
C PHE A 58 13.23 32.63 -12.56
N GLY A 59 11.91 32.75 -12.74
CA GLY A 59 11.17 34.00 -12.52
C GLY A 59 11.51 35.15 -13.50
N LYS A 60 12.28 34.88 -14.57
CA LYS A 60 12.77 35.93 -15.49
C LYS A 60 11.77 36.33 -16.58
N LEU A 61 10.68 35.58 -16.76
CA LEU A 61 9.72 35.78 -17.85
C LEU A 61 8.26 35.77 -17.33
N PRO A 62 7.86 36.76 -16.51
CA PRO A 62 6.53 36.82 -15.86
C PRO A 62 5.34 37.04 -16.83
N PHE A 63 5.60 37.22 -18.12
CA PHE A 63 4.57 37.38 -19.15
C PHE A 63 4.25 36.06 -19.88
N LEU A 64 5.01 35.00 -19.63
CA LEU A 64 4.86 33.69 -20.28
C LEU A 64 4.16 32.63 -19.40
N GLU A 65 3.91 32.92 -18.12
CA GLU A 65 3.09 32.05 -17.26
C GLU A 65 1.61 32.16 -17.60
N ARG A 66 0.88 31.03 -17.51
CA ARG A 66 -0.59 31.04 -17.52
C ARG A 66 -1.09 31.88 -16.35
N LYS A 67 -1.84 32.93 -16.66
CA LYS A 67 -2.48 33.81 -15.66
C LYS A 67 -3.96 33.46 -15.57
N PRO A 68 -4.50 33.17 -14.37
CA PRO A 68 -3.79 33.00 -13.09
C PRO A 68 -3.03 31.66 -13.00
N PRO A 69 -1.88 31.61 -12.31
CA PRO A 69 -1.14 30.36 -12.14
C PRO A 69 -1.99 29.34 -11.37
N LEU A 70 -2.06 28.11 -11.88
CA LEU A 70 -2.74 27.01 -11.19
C LEU A 70 -1.97 26.69 -9.90
N LYS A 71 -2.63 26.87 -8.75
CA LYS A 71 -2.06 26.49 -7.46
C LYS A 71 -2.00 24.97 -7.34
N ALA A 72 -0.97 24.45 -6.67
CA ALA A 72 -0.91 23.04 -6.34
C ALA A 72 -2.06 22.68 -5.38
N LEU A 73 -2.64 21.48 -5.51
CA LEU A 73 -3.74 21.03 -4.64
C LEU A 73 -3.36 20.99 -3.15
N ALA A 74 -2.07 20.85 -2.84
CA ALA A 74 -1.55 20.86 -1.47
C ALA A 74 -1.27 22.27 -0.92
N ASP A 75 -1.59 23.34 -1.66
CA ASP A 75 -1.40 24.71 -1.19
C ASP A 75 -2.40 25.01 -0.05
N PRO A 76 -1.95 25.48 1.13
CA PRO A 76 -2.83 25.76 2.26
C PRO A 76 -3.91 26.79 1.93
N SER A 77 -3.68 27.67 0.96
CA SER A 77 -4.68 28.64 0.53
C SER A 77 -5.90 28.02 -0.18
N LEU A 78 -5.84 26.75 -0.60
CA LEU A 78 -7.01 26.04 -1.15
C LEU A 78 -7.92 25.46 -0.07
N LEU A 79 -7.41 25.21 1.14
CA LEU A 79 -8.23 24.81 2.30
C LEU A 79 -9.20 25.92 2.73
N GLU A 80 -8.80 27.17 2.49
CA GLU A 80 -9.58 28.38 2.76
C GLU A 80 -10.44 28.82 1.57
N SER A 81 -10.43 28.08 0.45
CA SER A 81 -11.17 28.47 -0.74
C SER A 81 -12.69 28.27 -0.56
N ASP A 82 -13.48 29.21 -1.08
CA ASP A 82 -14.96 29.16 -1.03
C ASP A 82 -15.56 28.10 -1.96
N VAL A 83 -14.76 27.51 -2.86
CA VAL A 83 -15.22 26.51 -3.82
C VAL A 83 -15.19 25.14 -3.15
N PRO A 84 -16.35 24.49 -2.89
CA PRO A 84 -16.41 23.27 -2.09
C PRO A 84 -15.60 22.12 -2.70
N ALA A 85 -15.56 22.02 -4.03
CA ALA A 85 -14.79 21.01 -4.73
C ALA A 85 -13.27 21.17 -4.54
N LEU A 86 -12.75 22.42 -4.53
CA LEU A 86 -11.32 22.68 -4.34
C LEU A 86 -10.90 22.42 -2.90
N LYS A 87 -11.75 22.82 -1.94
CA LYS A 87 -11.52 22.54 -0.52
C LYS A 87 -11.48 21.03 -0.26
N ALA A 88 -12.47 20.28 -0.75
CA ALA A 88 -12.50 18.83 -0.62
C ALA A 88 -11.28 18.16 -1.28
N ALA A 89 -10.91 18.58 -2.50
CA ALA A 89 -9.71 18.07 -3.17
C ALA A 89 -8.42 18.38 -2.42
N ALA A 90 -8.29 19.58 -1.84
CA ALA A 90 -7.15 19.97 -1.04
C ALA A 90 -7.06 19.18 0.28
N GLU A 91 -8.19 18.96 0.95
CA GLU A 91 -8.27 18.12 2.16
C GLU A 91 -7.88 16.68 1.88
N ILE A 92 -8.42 16.07 0.81
CA ILE A 92 -8.06 14.72 0.39
C ILE A 92 -6.58 14.65 0.03
N LYS A 93 -6.07 15.61 -0.73
CA LYS A 93 -4.67 15.62 -1.14
C LYS A 93 -3.72 15.79 0.05
N ALA A 94 -4.06 16.66 1.00
CA ALA A 94 -3.30 16.80 2.24
C ALA A 94 -3.30 15.49 3.06
N ALA A 95 -4.44 14.79 3.12
CA ALA A 95 -4.51 13.49 3.79
C ALA A 95 -3.66 12.41 3.08
N GLU A 96 -3.69 12.37 1.74
CA GLU A 96 -2.86 11.48 0.92
C GLU A 96 -1.36 11.76 1.06
N ASP A 97 -0.95 13.03 1.09
CA ASP A 97 0.46 13.42 1.23
C ASP A 97 1.00 13.10 2.63
N LEU A 98 0.11 13.05 3.65
CA LEU A 98 0.44 12.58 4.99
C LEU A 98 0.51 11.06 5.11
N LYS A 99 0.04 10.29 4.12
CA LYS A 99 0.08 8.81 4.12
C LYS A 99 1.43 8.21 4.51
N PRO A 100 2.57 8.55 3.87
CA PRO A 100 3.87 7.99 4.24
C PRO A 100 4.27 8.35 5.68
N GLN A 101 3.89 9.53 6.16
CA GLN A 101 4.16 9.96 7.53
C GLN A 101 3.31 9.17 8.54
N LYS A 102 2.02 8.97 8.24
CA LYS A 102 1.12 8.12 9.03
C LYS A 102 1.65 6.70 9.13
N ILE A 103 2.04 6.07 8.00
CA ILE A 103 2.61 4.72 8.00
C ILE A 103 3.90 4.66 8.84
N LYS A 104 4.78 5.66 8.72
CA LYS A 104 6.01 5.73 9.53
C LYS A 104 5.69 5.85 11.02
N ALA A 105 4.75 6.71 11.39
CA ALA A 105 4.32 6.90 12.78
C ALA A 105 3.71 5.62 13.35
N VAL A 106 2.82 4.95 12.61
CA VAL A 106 2.21 3.67 12.98
C VAL A 106 3.25 2.59 13.22
N ARG A 107 4.23 2.44 12.32
CA ARG A 107 5.33 1.49 12.49
C ARG A 107 6.15 1.77 13.75
N TYR A 108 6.42 3.04 14.02
CA TYR A 108 7.14 3.45 15.22
C TYR A 108 6.33 3.17 16.50
N LEU A 109 5.04 3.49 16.52
CA LEU A 109 4.14 3.19 17.64
C LEU A 109 4.07 1.69 17.91
N ALA A 110 3.98 0.86 16.86
CA ALA A 110 4.00 -0.59 16.99
C ALA A 110 5.34 -1.12 17.50
N GLN A 111 6.47 -0.50 17.13
CA GLN A 111 7.80 -0.86 17.63
C GLN A 111 7.96 -0.56 19.13
N ILE A 112 7.40 0.55 19.61
CA ILE A 112 7.31 0.85 21.04
C ILE A 112 6.42 -0.19 21.75
N GLY A 113 5.33 -0.58 21.07
CA GLY A 113 4.34 -1.51 21.57
C GLY A 113 3.42 -0.89 22.63
N CYS A 114 2.36 -1.63 22.98
CA CYS A 114 1.32 -1.20 23.93
C CYS A 114 1.66 -1.59 25.38
N GLY A 115 2.96 -1.77 25.68
CA GLY A 115 3.44 -2.18 27.00
C GLY A 115 3.70 -0.97 27.90
N CYS A 116 4.94 -0.81 28.36
CA CYS A 116 5.32 0.18 29.37
C CYS A 116 4.99 1.65 29.04
N TYR A 117 4.89 1.99 27.76
CA TYR A 117 4.64 3.37 27.29
C TYR A 117 3.15 3.68 27.10
N ASP A 118 2.26 2.71 27.30
CA ASP A 118 0.82 2.87 27.08
C ASP A 118 0.01 2.98 28.38
N LYS A 119 0.60 3.56 29.43
CA LYS A 119 -0.09 3.74 30.73
C LYS A 119 -1.39 4.54 30.60
N ASP A 120 -1.41 5.49 29.68
CA ASP A 120 -2.55 6.37 29.41
C ASP A 120 -3.47 5.81 28.30
N GLY A 121 -3.14 4.67 27.69
CA GLY A 121 -3.86 4.13 26.52
C GLY A 121 -3.66 4.96 25.23
N LYS A 122 -2.75 5.93 25.21
CA LYS A 122 -2.50 6.82 24.06
C LYS A 122 -1.99 6.08 22.83
N VAL A 123 -1.11 5.09 23.02
CA VAL A 123 -0.58 4.27 21.92
C VAL A 123 -1.69 3.38 21.37
N THR A 124 -2.47 2.74 22.25
CA THR A 124 -3.62 1.94 21.83
C THR A 124 -4.65 2.77 21.06
N GLN A 125 -5.02 3.95 21.56
CA GLN A 125 -5.95 4.85 20.87
C GLN A 125 -5.43 5.32 19.52
N ALA A 126 -4.13 5.65 19.41
CA ALA A 126 -3.53 6.07 18.15
C ALA A 126 -3.51 4.93 17.11
N LEU A 127 -3.26 3.69 17.54
CA LEU A 127 -3.29 2.52 16.66
C LEU A 127 -4.73 2.17 16.24
N LEU A 128 -5.71 2.26 17.14
CA LEU A 128 -7.13 2.10 16.80
C LEU A 128 -7.57 3.13 15.76
N ALA A 129 -7.22 4.40 15.95
CA ALA A 129 -7.51 5.46 14.98
C ALA A 129 -6.83 5.21 13.62
N ALA A 130 -5.63 4.62 13.61
CA ALA A 130 -4.95 4.25 12.37
C ALA A 130 -5.62 3.07 11.64
N MET A 131 -6.27 2.16 12.36
CA MET A 131 -7.08 1.09 11.77
C MET A 131 -8.40 1.60 11.17
N GLU A 132 -8.86 2.78 11.58
CA GLU A 132 -10.05 3.47 11.04
C GLU A 132 -9.70 4.56 10.02
N ASP A 133 -8.43 4.69 9.64
CA ASP A 133 -8.01 5.71 8.68
C ASP A 133 -8.72 5.50 7.33
N PRO A 134 -9.21 6.57 6.66
CA PRO A 134 -9.88 6.43 5.36
C PRO A 134 -8.97 5.80 4.30
N THR A 135 -7.65 5.86 4.46
CA THR A 135 -6.67 5.32 3.51
C THR A 135 -6.41 3.84 3.78
N GLU A 136 -6.72 2.97 2.81
CA GLU A 136 -6.51 1.53 2.92
C GLU A 136 -5.06 1.15 3.30
N GLU A 137 -4.08 1.80 2.68
CA GLU A 137 -2.66 1.51 2.95
C GLU A 137 -2.26 1.79 4.41
N VAL A 138 -2.87 2.80 5.04
CA VAL A 138 -2.61 3.15 6.45
C VAL A 138 -3.25 2.10 7.35
N ARG A 139 -4.51 1.70 7.08
CA ARG A 139 -5.20 0.62 7.82
C ARG A 139 -4.41 -0.70 7.75
N LEU A 140 -4.01 -1.10 6.54
CA LEU A 140 -3.23 -2.31 6.33
C LEU A 140 -1.88 -2.25 7.05
N ALA A 141 -1.18 -1.10 7.00
CA ALA A 141 0.07 -0.91 7.70
C ALA A 141 -0.12 -0.99 9.23
N ALA A 142 -1.22 -0.45 9.76
CA ALA A 142 -1.55 -0.54 11.18
C ALA A 142 -1.77 -1.97 11.64
N ILE A 143 -2.57 -2.75 10.90
CA ILE A 143 -2.82 -4.16 11.22
C ILE A 143 -1.51 -4.96 11.14
N LYS A 144 -0.74 -4.84 10.06
CA LYS A 144 0.55 -5.56 9.93
C LYS A 144 1.55 -5.20 11.01
N ALA A 145 1.63 -3.91 11.36
CA ALA A 145 2.52 -3.43 12.41
C ALA A 145 2.10 -4.00 13.77
N MET A 146 0.79 -4.03 14.06
CA MET A 146 0.25 -4.67 15.25
C MET A 146 0.49 -6.19 15.26
N SER A 147 0.26 -6.91 14.15
CA SER A 147 0.58 -8.35 14.07
C SER A 147 2.06 -8.63 14.35
N SER A 148 2.93 -7.74 13.89
CA SER A 148 4.38 -7.83 14.15
C SER A 148 4.70 -7.55 15.61
N ALA A 149 4.04 -6.54 16.20
CA ALA A 149 4.15 -6.26 17.63
C ALA A 149 3.66 -7.46 18.44
N ALA A 150 2.49 -8.02 18.15
CA ALA A 150 1.91 -9.16 18.87
C ALA A 150 2.78 -10.44 18.83
N LYS A 151 3.57 -10.62 17.77
CA LYS A 151 4.55 -11.71 17.67
C LYS A 151 5.81 -11.48 18.51
N SER A 152 6.10 -10.25 18.91
CA SER A 152 7.29 -9.96 19.71
C SER A 152 7.20 -10.64 21.07
N GLU A 153 8.36 -10.94 21.64
CA GLU A 153 8.44 -11.42 23.02
C GLU A 153 7.83 -10.38 23.98
N TYR A 154 7.42 -10.87 25.15
CA TYR A 154 6.89 -10.04 26.22
C TYR A 154 7.86 -8.91 26.53
N CYS A 155 7.32 -7.72 26.79
CA CYS A 155 8.17 -6.62 27.26
C CYS A 155 8.87 -7.03 28.56
N GLU A 156 10.20 -6.95 28.60
CA GLU A 156 11.02 -7.37 29.74
C GLU A 156 10.59 -6.70 31.07
N TYR A 157 10.14 -5.43 30.97
CA TYR A 157 9.77 -4.62 32.12
C TYR A 157 8.34 -4.85 32.62
N CYS A 158 7.34 -4.92 31.73
CA CYS A 158 5.93 -5.08 32.15
C CYS A 158 5.39 -6.51 32.04
N LYS A 159 6.14 -7.43 31.42
CA LYS A 159 5.75 -8.85 31.21
C LYS A 159 4.39 -9.04 30.51
N GLN A 160 3.86 -8.00 29.88
CA GLN A 160 2.61 -8.06 29.12
C GLN A 160 2.90 -8.37 27.65
N LYS A 161 2.01 -9.15 27.03
CA LYS A 161 2.03 -9.36 25.58
C LYS A 161 1.69 -8.04 24.88
N SER A 162 2.45 -7.76 23.84
CA SER A 162 2.40 -6.58 23.01
C SER A 162 1.05 -6.44 22.30
N CYS A 163 0.30 -5.39 22.64
CA CYS A 163 -0.86 -4.85 21.91
C CYS A 163 -2.14 -5.69 21.72
N CYS A 164 -2.24 -6.91 22.23
CA CYS A 164 -3.47 -7.70 22.15
C CYS A 164 -4.45 -7.38 23.30
N SER A 165 -4.90 -6.12 23.40
CA SER A 165 -5.96 -5.75 24.33
C SER A 165 -7.34 -6.14 23.78
N GLU A 166 -8.33 -6.30 24.66
CA GLU A 166 -9.71 -6.64 24.28
C GLU A 166 -10.27 -5.69 23.20
N LYS A 167 -10.06 -4.38 23.38
CA LYS A 167 -10.47 -3.35 22.40
C LYS A 167 -9.82 -3.52 21.03
N MET A 168 -8.54 -3.94 21.00
CA MET A 168 -7.83 -4.18 19.74
C MET A 168 -8.38 -5.44 19.05
N THR A 169 -8.66 -6.49 19.81
CA THR A 169 -9.25 -7.72 19.26
C THR A 169 -10.69 -7.52 18.78
N GLU A 170 -11.49 -6.72 19.48
CA GLU A 170 -12.82 -6.32 19.02
C GLU A 170 -12.76 -5.55 17.70
N GLN A 171 -11.87 -4.56 17.60
CA GLN A 171 -11.71 -3.78 16.37
C GLN A 171 -11.23 -4.64 15.21
N LEU A 172 -10.31 -5.57 15.45
CA LEU A 172 -9.87 -6.53 14.44
C LEU A 172 -10.99 -7.45 14.00
N ALA A 173 -11.81 -7.97 14.93
CA ALA A 173 -12.96 -8.82 14.63
C ALA A 173 -13.99 -8.07 13.79
N LYS A 174 -14.23 -6.80 14.13
CA LYS A 174 -15.05 -5.87 13.34
C LYS A 174 -14.54 -5.74 11.90
N ILE A 175 -13.26 -5.46 11.73
CA ILE A 175 -12.65 -5.32 10.40
C ILE A 175 -12.72 -6.65 9.63
N ALA A 176 -12.45 -7.78 10.27
CA ALA A 176 -12.39 -9.08 9.61
C ALA A 176 -13.78 -9.60 9.19
N TYR A 177 -14.79 -9.49 10.07
CA TYR A 177 -16.03 -10.25 9.97
C TYR A 177 -17.31 -9.41 9.98
N GLU A 178 -17.29 -8.17 10.45
CA GLU A 178 -18.54 -7.40 10.57
C GLU A 178 -19.09 -7.01 9.19
N ARG A 179 -20.41 -7.16 9.06
CA ARG A 179 -21.19 -6.87 7.87
C ARG A 179 -22.27 -5.84 8.21
N ASP A 180 -22.65 -5.04 7.22
CA ASP A 180 -23.79 -4.15 7.31
C ASP A 180 -25.12 -4.91 7.13
N GLU A 181 -26.23 -4.19 7.25
CA GLU A 181 -27.59 -4.73 7.06
C GLU A 181 -27.83 -5.29 5.65
N SER A 182 -27.03 -4.88 4.66
CA SER A 182 -27.10 -5.40 3.29
C SER A 182 -26.29 -6.69 3.08
N GLY A 183 -25.55 -7.12 4.12
CA GLY A 183 -24.66 -8.27 4.06
C GLY A 183 -23.28 -7.97 3.45
N CYS A 184 -22.98 -6.71 3.13
CA CYS A 184 -21.67 -6.28 2.68
C CYS A 184 -20.72 -6.13 3.86
N PHE A 185 -19.44 -6.42 3.66
CA PHE A 185 -18.43 -6.22 4.70
C PHE A 185 -18.25 -4.72 5.01
N LEU A 186 -18.12 -4.37 6.29
CA LEU A 186 -17.84 -2.99 6.68
C LEU A 186 -16.47 -2.51 6.19
N GLU A 187 -15.47 -3.40 6.16
CA GLU A 187 -14.18 -3.12 5.52
C GLU A 187 -14.24 -3.53 4.04
N PRO A 188 -14.16 -2.55 3.11
CA PRO A 188 -14.27 -2.84 1.68
C PRO A 188 -13.05 -3.60 1.12
N SER A 189 -11.84 -3.43 1.68
CA SER A 189 -10.65 -4.11 1.16
C SER A 189 -10.50 -5.53 1.72
N GLU A 190 -10.63 -6.53 0.86
CA GLU A 190 -10.36 -7.94 1.20
C GLU A 190 -8.96 -8.15 1.78
N ARG A 191 -7.97 -7.39 1.29
CA ARG A 191 -6.58 -7.47 1.76
C ARG A 191 -6.44 -7.01 3.21
N VAL A 192 -7.19 -5.98 3.61
CA VAL A 192 -7.25 -5.50 5.00
C VAL A 192 -7.96 -6.53 5.88
N ARG A 193 -9.07 -7.12 5.41
CA ARG A 193 -9.82 -8.16 6.13
C ARG A 193 -8.98 -9.40 6.43
N LYS A 194 -8.30 -9.96 5.42
CA LYS A 194 -7.39 -11.11 5.60
C LYS A 194 -6.23 -10.82 6.54
N ALA A 195 -5.70 -9.60 6.51
CA ALA A 195 -4.65 -9.20 7.45
C ALA A 195 -5.19 -9.11 8.89
N ALA A 196 -6.43 -8.64 9.07
CA ALA A 196 -7.08 -8.56 10.37
C ALA A 196 -7.36 -9.95 10.96
N GLU A 197 -7.85 -10.89 10.15
CA GLU A 197 -8.02 -12.29 10.52
C GLU A 197 -6.69 -12.92 11.00
N GLN A 198 -5.61 -12.72 10.24
CA GLN A 198 -4.29 -13.19 10.66
C GLN A 198 -3.83 -12.56 11.98
N ALA A 199 -4.12 -11.26 12.18
CA ALA A 199 -3.80 -10.56 13.42
C ALA A 199 -4.59 -11.13 14.62
N LEU A 200 -5.87 -11.45 14.43
CA LEU A 200 -6.71 -12.09 15.45
C LEU A 200 -6.14 -13.44 15.85
N TRP A 201 -5.76 -14.27 14.89
CA TRP A 201 -5.20 -15.59 15.18
C TRP A 201 -3.90 -15.51 16.01
N ILE A 202 -3.06 -14.50 15.73
CA ILE A 202 -1.84 -14.24 16.51
C ILE A 202 -2.18 -13.77 17.93
N CYS A 203 -3.14 -12.86 18.06
CA CYS A 203 -3.49 -12.29 19.36
C CYS A 203 -4.26 -13.27 20.26
N CYS A 204 -5.16 -14.05 19.67
CA CYS A 204 -6.06 -14.96 20.36
C CYS A 204 -6.15 -16.30 19.59
N PRO A 205 -5.23 -17.25 19.82
CA PRO A 205 -5.26 -18.56 19.16
C PRO A 205 -6.54 -19.38 19.43
N SER A 206 -7.28 -19.02 20.47
CA SER A 206 -8.55 -19.64 20.86
C SER A 206 -9.78 -18.90 20.34
N TYR A 207 -9.61 -17.78 19.63
CA TYR A 207 -10.71 -17.13 18.93
C TYR A 207 -11.03 -18.02 17.74
N GLY A 208 -11.93 -18.99 17.96
CA GLY A 208 -12.47 -19.80 16.89
C GLY A 208 -13.11 -18.89 15.84
N GLU A 209 -13.16 -19.36 14.60
CA GLU A 209 -14.02 -18.77 13.59
C GLU A 209 -15.39 -18.55 14.24
N PRO A 210 -15.89 -17.30 14.31
CA PRO A 210 -17.17 -17.04 14.94
C PRO A 210 -18.17 -17.97 14.27
N GLU A 211 -18.76 -18.87 15.05
CA GLU A 211 -19.68 -19.89 14.58
C GLU A 211 -20.70 -19.13 13.72
N GLU A 212 -20.61 -19.31 12.39
CA GLU A 212 -21.47 -18.59 11.46
C GLU A 212 -22.87 -18.82 12.01
N ALA A 213 -23.51 -17.75 12.48
CA ALA A 213 -24.83 -17.86 13.06
C ALA A 213 -25.69 -18.47 11.96
N ASP A 214 -25.94 -19.77 12.07
CA ASP A 214 -26.59 -20.61 11.07
C ASP A 214 -27.78 -19.78 10.58
N PRO A 215 -27.81 -19.37 9.29
CA PRO A 215 -28.77 -18.41 8.79
C PRO A 215 -30.14 -18.95 9.16
N GLY A 216 -30.69 -18.39 10.24
CA GLY A 216 -31.81 -19.01 10.93
C GLY A 216 -32.90 -19.28 9.90
N PRO A 217 -33.53 -20.47 9.92
CA PRO A 217 -34.39 -20.95 8.85
C PRO A 217 -35.31 -19.82 8.42
N GLY A 218 -35.11 -19.37 7.19
CA GLY A 218 -35.71 -18.16 6.66
C GLY A 218 -37.16 -18.08 7.06
N ARG A 219 -37.49 -17.07 7.88
CA ARG A 219 -38.87 -16.69 8.12
C ARG A 219 -39.39 -16.11 6.81
N ILE A 220 -39.87 -17.00 5.95
CA ILE A 220 -40.74 -16.66 4.82
C ILE A 220 -42.03 -16.16 5.48
N GLU A 221 -42.11 -14.86 5.79
CA GLU A 221 -43.40 -14.24 6.02
C GLU A 221 -44.12 -14.23 4.67
N GLY A 222 -44.92 -15.29 4.46
CA GLY A 222 -45.93 -15.36 3.41
C GLY A 222 -46.95 -14.25 3.63
N GLY A 223 -46.69 -13.09 3.05
CA GLY A 223 -47.70 -12.07 2.78
C GLY A 223 -48.32 -12.34 1.42
N GLU A 224 -49.45 -13.05 1.41
CA GLU A 224 -50.36 -13.09 0.26
C GLU A 224 -50.83 -11.67 -0.04
N GLY A 225 -50.47 -11.16 -1.21
CA GLY A 225 -51.01 -9.94 -1.79
C GLY A 225 -51.30 -10.16 -3.28
N PRO A 226 -52.57 -10.27 -3.71
CA PRO A 226 -52.91 -10.33 -5.12
C PRO A 226 -52.97 -8.91 -5.69
N GLY A 227 -52.22 -8.65 -6.75
CA GLY A 227 -52.22 -7.34 -7.41
C GLY A 227 -51.28 -7.28 -8.61
N ALA A 228 -51.49 -8.16 -9.59
CA ALA A 228 -50.85 -8.04 -10.89
C ALA A 228 -51.41 -6.79 -11.61
N ILE A 229 -50.59 -5.76 -11.72
CA ILE A 229 -50.76 -4.68 -12.68
C ILE A 229 -49.70 -4.93 -13.76
N GLU A 230 -50.15 -5.39 -14.93
CA GLU A 230 -49.38 -5.34 -16.17
C GLU A 230 -49.06 -3.88 -16.48
N GLY A 231 -47.79 -3.56 -16.63
CA GLY A 231 -47.32 -2.22 -16.93
C GLY A 231 -45.95 -2.24 -17.60
N ASP A 232 -45.99 -2.13 -18.93
CA ASP A 232 -44.98 -1.64 -19.86
C ASP A 232 -43.50 -1.82 -19.53
N GLN A 233 -42.89 -2.67 -20.37
CA GLN A 233 -41.46 -2.87 -20.54
C GLN A 233 -40.87 -1.69 -21.36
N PRO A 234 -40.00 -0.82 -20.80
CA PRO A 234 -39.27 0.15 -21.59
C PRO A 234 -38.16 -0.57 -22.36
N SER A 235 -38.09 -0.28 -23.65
CA SER A 235 -37.05 -0.65 -24.59
C SER A 235 -35.65 -0.43 -24.02
N VAL A 236 -34.86 -1.51 -24.05
CA VAL A 236 -33.42 -1.58 -23.82
C VAL A 236 -32.73 -0.56 -24.74
N LEU A 237 -32.17 0.50 -24.14
CA LEU A 237 -31.16 1.33 -24.80
C LEU A 237 -29.86 0.53 -24.80
N GLU A 238 -29.35 0.26 -26.00
CA GLU A 238 -28.04 -0.35 -26.21
C GLU A 238 -26.94 0.60 -25.76
N ASP A 239 -26.10 0.15 -24.83
CA ASP A 239 -24.91 0.87 -24.39
C ASP A 239 -23.87 0.98 -25.54
N PRO A 240 -23.21 2.15 -25.72
CA PRO A 240 -22.13 2.28 -26.67
C PRO A 240 -20.87 1.50 -26.21
N PRO A 241 -20.02 1.06 -27.15
CA PRO A 241 -18.88 0.19 -26.84
C PRO A 241 -17.86 0.91 -25.96
N THR A 242 -17.56 0.30 -24.82
CA THR A 242 -16.46 0.65 -23.91
C THR A 242 -15.12 0.55 -24.65
N PRO A 243 -14.30 1.62 -24.74
CA PRO A 243 -12.94 1.48 -25.23
C PRO A 243 -12.09 0.73 -24.20
N ALA A 244 -11.27 -0.19 -24.69
CA ALA A 244 -10.33 -1.00 -23.92
C ALA A 244 -9.38 -0.11 -23.10
N VAL A 245 -9.33 -0.37 -21.79
CA VAL A 245 -8.36 0.23 -20.88
C VAL A 245 -7.12 -0.65 -20.89
N ASP A 246 -6.16 -0.33 -21.76
CA ASP A 246 -4.79 -0.84 -21.62
C ASP A 246 -4.08 -0.10 -20.49
N GLY A 247 -3.52 -0.88 -19.57
CA GLY A 247 -2.84 -0.39 -18.39
C GLY A 247 -1.48 0.23 -18.73
N ASP A 248 -1.21 1.40 -18.18
CA ASP A 248 0.10 2.03 -18.24
C ASP A 248 0.68 2.19 -16.82
N GLN A 249 1.62 1.30 -16.51
CA GLN A 249 2.60 1.48 -15.46
C GLN A 249 3.72 2.36 -16.00
N GLN A 250 3.88 3.60 -15.50
CA GLN A 250 5.19 4.23 -15.24
C GLN A 250 5.04 5.70 -14.86
N ALA A 251 5.51 6.05 -13.65
CA ALA A 251 6.44 7.16 -13.42
C ALA A 251 6.67 7.37 -11.92
N ARG A 252 7.67 6.68 -11.34
CA ARG A 252 8.33 7.15 -10.11
C ARG A 252 9.69 7.72 -10.48
N ARG A 253 9.79 9.05 -10.47
CA ARG A 253 11.07 9.76 -10.50
C ARG A 253 11.47 10.18 -9.09
N SER A 254 12.66 9.72 -8.71
CA SER A 254 13.76 10.49 -8.11
C SER A 254 13.43 11.39 -6.90
N SER A 255 13.74 10.89 -5.71
CA SER A 255 13.95 11.72 -4.52
C SER A 255 15.35 11.47 -3.97
N ARG A 256 16.16 12.53 -3.99
CA ARG A 256 17.48 12.64 -3.34
C ARG A 256 17.35 12.39 -1.83
N ALA A 257 18.28 11.61 -1.29
CA ALA A 257 18.42 11.38 0.15
C ALA A 257 19.10 12.56 0.85
N ILE A 258 18.53 12.95 2.01
CA ILE A 258 19.16 13.77 3.06
C ILE A 258 19.58 12.78 4.18
N PRO A 259 20.76 12.93 4.80
CA PRO A 259 21.28 11.93 5.74
C PRO A 259 20.59 12.03 7.10
N SER A 260 20.20 10.88 7.66
CA SER A 260 19.74 10.73 9.04
C SER A 260 20.79 9.97 9.84
N ILE A 261 21.20 10.58 10.95
CA ILE A 261 22.16 10.12 11.95
C ILE A 261 21.42 9.19 12.92
N PHE A 262 21.86 7.93 13.04
CA PHE A 262 22.04 7.11 14.27
C PHE A 262 22.09 5.60 13.94
N ASP A 263 22.98 4.93 14.65
CA ASP A 263 23.67 3.70 14.31
C ASP A 263 22.84 2.40 14.38
N ASN A 264 22.96 1.60 13.31
CA ASN A 264 22.90 0.14 13.37
C ASN A 264 23.91 -0.39 12.35
N ALA A 265 24.81 -1.26 12.80
CA ALA A 265 26.05 -1.66 12.13
C ALA A 265 25.91 -1.89 10.61
N THR A 266 26.55 -0.97 9.89
CA THR A 266 26.75 -0.89 8.45
C THR A 266 27.48 -2.12 7.90
N VAL A 267 26.76 -3.00 7.20
CA VAL A 267 27.37 -3.99 6.27
C VAL A 267 27.00 -3.67 4.81
N THR A 268 26.27 -2.58 4.55
CA THR A 268 25.76 -2.25 3.20
C THR A 268 26.53 -1.16 2.45
N SER A 269 27.68 -0.66 2.94
CA SER A 269 28.43 0.40 2.23
C SER A 269 29.87 0.04 1.85
N ALA A 270 30.30 -1.21 2.01
CA ALA A 270 31.67 -1.64 1.66
C ALA A 270 31.76 -2.55 0.44
N ILE A 271 30.65 -2.80 -0.27
CA ILE A 271 30.71 -3.34 -1.64
C ILE A 271 30.96 -2.13 -2.54
N SER A 272 32.22 -1.71 -2.58
CA SER A 272 32.68 -0.67 -3.49
C SER A 272 32.57 -1.19 -4.93
N ASP A 273 31.95 -0.40 -5.81
CA ASP A 273 31.88 -0.60 -7.27
C ASP A 273 33.25 -0.83 -7.96
N LYS A 274 34.36 -0.74 -7.22
CA LYS A 274 35.73 -0.85 -7.73
C LYS A 274 36.36 -2.25 -7.71
N ALA A 275 35.65 -3.28 -7.26
CA ALA A 275 36.23 -4.62 -7.18
C ALA A 275 35.32 -5.70 -7.81
N ARG A 276 34.81 -5.44 -9.02
CA ARG A 276 34.31 -6.53 -9.89
C ARG A 276 35.52 -7.36 -10.36
N PRO A 277 35.47 -8.71 -10.34
CA PRO A 277 36.46 -9.52 -11.02
C PRO A 277 36.47 -9.13 -12.51
N ARG A 278 37.60 -8.63 -13.00
CA ARG A 278 37.83 -8.43 -14.43
C ARG A 278 38.27 -9.77 -15.01
N ASP A 279 37.31 -10.53 -15.51
CA ASP A 279 37.61 -11.53 -16.54
C ASP A 279 37.50 -10.77 -17.87
N ASP A 280 38.61 -10.65 -18.59
CA ASP A 280 38.81 -9.70 -19.70
C ASP A 280 37.98 -9.98 -20.99
N ASP A 281 36.95 -10.84 -20.98
CA ASP A 281 36.25 -11.24 -22.21
C ASP A 281 34.70 -11.30 -22.17
N ALA A 282 34.01 -10.79 -21.15
CA ALA A 282 32.53 -10.68 -21.21
C ALA A 282 31.96 -9.55 -20.33
N GLU A 283 31.44 -8.49 -20.94
CA GLU A 283 30.60 -7.48 -20.28
C GLU A 283 29.18 -8.02 -20.01
N SER A 284 29.04 -9.21 -19.40
CA SER A 284 27.73 -9.58 -18.85
C SER A 284 27.57 -8.89 -17.50
N GLU A 285 26.53 -8.09 -17.34
CA GLU A 285 26.07 -7.59 -16.04
C GLU A 285 25.65 -8.81 -15.20
N ALA A 286 26.63 -9.46 -14.58
CA ALA A 286 26.37 -10.64 -13.78
C ALA A 286 25.64 -10.20 -12.51
N ASP A 287 24.43 -10.72 -12.37
CA ASP A 287 23.58 -10.58 -11.21
C ASP A 287 24.33 -10.96 -9.93
N SER A 288 24.50 -9.98 -9.04
CA SER A 288 25.30 -10.12 -7.83
C SER A 288 24.46 -9.99 -6.56
N GLY A 289 24.82 -10.77 -5.55
CA GLY A 289 24.22 -10.78 -4.22
C GLY A 289 25.27 -10.94 -3.13
N ALA A 290 24.82 -10.93 -1.88
CA ALA A 290 25.68 -11.11 -0.72
C ALA A 290 25.11 -12.11 0.28
N VAL A 291 25.98 -12.90 0.90
CA VAL A 291 25.61 -13.80 2.00
C VAL A 291 25.26 -12.98 3.25
N VAL A 292 24.02 -13.08 3.72
CA VAL A 292 23.49 -12.32 4.86
C VAL A 292 23.55 -13.12 6.14
N LEU A 293 23.23 -14.41 6.09
CA LEU A 293 23.14 -15.30 7.24
C LEU A 293 23.72 -16.68 6.88
N VAL A 294 24.39 -17.33 7.83
CA VAL A 294 24.86 -18.72 7.70
C VAL A 294 24.35 -19.49 8.91
N ASN A 295 23.60 -20.57 8.67
CA ASN A 295 23.14 -21.51 9.69
C ASN A 295 23.95 -22.81 9.58
N TYR A 296 24.90 -23.00 10.50
CA TYR A 296 25.79 -24.16 10.52
C TYR A 296 25.06 -25.46 10.92
N GLU A 297 24.03 -25.36 11.75
CA GLU A 297 23.29 -26.53 12.25
C GLU A 297 22.48 -27.18 11.13
N GLU A 298 21.86 -26.36 10.28
CA GLU A 298 21.03 -26.82 9.15
C GLU A 298 21.83 -27.00 7.85
N ASN A 299 23.12 -26.67 7.87
CA ASN A 299 23.96 -26.61 6.68
C ASN A 299 23.35 -25.75 5.56
N ARG A 300 22.83 -24.57 5.92
CA ARG A 300 22.16 -23.61 5.03
C ARG A 300 22.74 -22.21 5.16
N ALA A 301 22.62 -21.41 4.11
CA ALA A 301 22.90 -19.98 4.15
C ALA A 301 21.76 -19.20 3.49
N GLN A 302 21.64 -17.92 3.83
CA GLN A 302 20.70 -17.00 3.20
C GLN A 302 21.47 -15.93 2.44
N VAL A 303 21.17 -15.81 1.16
CA VAL A 303 21.78 -14.86 0.22
C VAL A 303 20.74 -13.83 -0.17
N ARG A 304 21.10 -12.55 -0.12
CA ARG A 304 20.24 -11.47 -0.62
C ARG A 304 20.78 -11.01 -1.97
N LEU A 305 19.94 -11.07 -3.00
CA LEU A 305 20.26 -10.57 -4.33
C LEU A 305 20.07 -9.04 -4.34
N LEU A 306 20.90 -8.31 -5.09
CA LEU A 306 20.87 -6.85 -5.07
C LEU A 306 19.70 -6.27 -5.86
N GLU A 307 19.16 -7.01 -6.83
CA GLU A 307 17.98 -6.59 -7.58
C GLU A 307 16.81 -7.51 -7.24
N ASP A 308 15.67 -6.90 -6.89
CA ASP A 308 14.45 -7.60 -6.46
C ASP A 308 13.82 -8.44 -7.61
N GLU A 309 14.27 -8.26 -8.86
CA GLU A 309 13.75 -8.95 -10.06
C GLU A 309 14.54 -10.19 -10.46
N ILE A 310 15.68 -10.47 -9.83
CA ILE A 310 16.49 -11.64 -10.18
C ILE A 310 15.88 -12.88 -9.53
N ALA A 311 14.99 -13.55 -10.26
CA ALA A 311 14.36 -14.78 -9.84
C ALA A 311 15.33 -15.96 -9.97
N ALA A 312 16.19 -16.16 -8.98
CA ALA A 312 16.98 -17.38 -8.90
C ALA A 312 16.06 -18.59 -8.71
N GLU A 313 15.92 -19.44 -9.74
CA GLU A 313 15.03 -20.60 -9.67
C GLU A 313 15.57 -21.65 -8.69
N PRO A 314 14.72 -22.31 -7.88
CA PRO A 314 15.11 -23.47 -7.08
C PRO A 314 15.86 -24.52 -7.91
N GLY A 315 17.03 -24.95 -7.42
CA GLY A 315 17.95 -25.86 -8.12
C GLY A 315 19.07 -25.16 -8.89
N SER A 316 18.99 -23.83 -9.07
CA SER A 316 20.06 -23.05 -9.71
C SER A 316 21.33 -23.07 -8.86
N LYS A 317 22.48 -23.16 -9.53
CA LYS A 317 23.80 -23.09 -8.88
C LYS A 317 24.31 -21.67 -8.91
N VAL A 318 24.78 -21.18 -7.77
CA VAL A 318 25.41 -19.86 -7.63
C VAL A 318 26.87 -20.00 -7.23
N LEU A 319 27.70 -19.12 -7.78
CA LEU A 319 29.13 -19.05 -7.50
C LEU A 319 29.38 -18.17 -6.29
N VAL A 320 30.27 -18.58 -5.39
CA VAL A 320 30.57 -17.83 -4.17
C VAL A 320 32.02 -17.42 -4.11
N TYR A 321 32.23 -16.11 -3.98
CA TYR A 321 33.53 -15.48 -3.88
C TYR A 321 33.73 -14.85 -2.51
N GLN A 322 34.89 -15.06 -1.90
CA GLN A 322 35.29 -14.38 -0.65
C GLN A 322 36.45 -13.43 -0.90
N PRO A 323 36.41 -12.22 -0.32
CA PRO A 323 37.54 -11.31 -0.38
C PRO A 323 38.71 -11.85 0.45
N GLN A 324 39.84 -12.13 -0.21
CA GLN A 324 41.12 -12.46 0.41
C GLN A 324 42.21 -11.54 -0.14
N GLN A 325 42.88 -10.78 0.74
CA GLN A 325 43.99 -9.89 0.38
C GLN A 325 43.69 -8.91 -0.78
N GLY A 326 42.45 -8.41 -0.85
CA GLY A 326 42.02 -7.48 -1.90
C GLY A 326 41.68 -8.12 -3.25
N LYS A 327 41.62 -9.46 -3.32
CA LYS A 327 41.11 -10.22 -4.47
C LYS A 327 39.92 -11.07 -4.05
N TYR A 328 39.00 -11.31 -4.97
CA TYR A 328 37.91 -12.26 -4.78
C TYR A 328 38.37 -13.64 -5.23
N VAL A 329 38.30 -14.63 -4.33
CA VAL A 329 38.67 -16.02 -4.62
C VAL A 329 37.39 -16.86 -4.59
N LEU A 330 37.16 -17.64 -5.65
CA LEU A 330 36.06 -18.60 -5.72
C LEU A 330 36.28 -19.68 -4.65
N ILE A 331 35.36 -19.80 -3.70
CA ILE A 331 35.44 -20.81 -2.64
C ILE A 331 34.66 -22.06 -3.02
N GLY A 332 33.58 -21.91 -3.79
CA GLY A 332 32.74 -23.02 -4.22
C GLY A 332 31.39 -22.60 -4.78
N HIS A 333 30.46 -23.55 -4.78
CA HIS A 333 29.11 -23.39 -5.33
C HIS A 333 28.06 -23.59 -4.24
N LEU A 334 26.98 -22.81 -4.31
CA LEU A 334 25.75 -23.06 -3.55
C LEU A 334 24.63 -23.42 -4.53
N GLU A 335 23.63 -24.17 -4.06
CA GLU A 335 22.40 -24.47 -4.80
C GLU A 335 21.24 -23.79 -4.10
N VAL A 336 20.40 -23.09 -4.88
CA VAL A 336 19.20 -22.41 -4.39
C VAL A 336 18.14 -23.45 -4.03
N ILE A 337 17.67 -23.43 -2.78
CA ILE A 337 16.60 -24.31 -2.31
C ILE A 337 15.25 -23.65 -2.53
N ASP A 338 15.10 -22.41 -2.08
CA ASP A 338 13.89 -21.62 -2.16
C ASP A 338 14.21 -20.12 -2.09
N VAL A 339 13.32 -19.29 -2.65
CA VAL A 339 13.43 -17.82 -2.64
C VAL A 339 12.24 -17.25 -1.88
N VAL A 340 12.53 -16.48 -0.84
CA VAL A 340 11.53 -15.86 0.04
C VAL A 340 11.88 -14.38 0.21
N ASN A 341 10.98 -13.49 -0.23
CA ASN A 341 11.11 -12.03 -0.07
C ASN A 341 12.44 -11.44 -0.57
N GLY A 342 12.91 -11.84 -1.76
CA GLY A 342 14.17 -11.34 -2.34
C GLY A 342 15.44 -11.91 -1.70
N ALA A 343 15.31 -12.91 -0.82
CA ALA A 343 16.42 -13.69 -0.30
C ALA A 343 16.31 -15.15 -0.73
N ALA A 344 17.40 -15.71 -1.22
CA ALA A 344 17.52 -17.12 -1.56
C ALA A 344 18.10 -17.89 -0.36
N ASN A 345 17.41 -18.92 0.10
CA ASN A 345 18.02 -19.92 0.97
C ASN A 345 18.79 -20.89 0.09
N VAL A 346 20.04 -21.14 0.46
CA VAL A 346 20.98 -21.91 -0.36
C VAL A 346 21.69 -22.95 0.49
N ARG A 347 22.14 -24.04 -0.14
CA ARG A 347 22.95 -25.10 0.46
C ARG A 347 24.28 -25.29 -0.27
N PRO A 348 25.35 -25.74 0.40
CA PRO A 348 26.62 -26.03 -0.27
C PRO A 348 26.52 -27.21 -1.22
N VAL A 349 27.20 -27.09 -2.36
CA VAL A 349 27.36 -28.17 -3.35
C VAL A 349 28.81 -28.64 -3.36
N GLY A 350 29.02 -29.95 -3.27
CA GLY A 350 30.35 -30.56 -3.25
C GLY A 350 31.05 -30.41 -1.91
N ASN A 351 32.34 -30.04 -1.93
CA ASN A 351 33.21 -29.99 -0.74
C ASN A 351 33.23 -28.61 -0.06
N LEU A 352 32.29 -27.71 -0.41
CA LEU A 352 32.24 -26.38 0.18
C LEU A 352 31.81 -26.50 1.66
N ASN A 353 32.73 -26.17 2.57
CA ASN A 353 32.44 -26.14 4.00
C ASN A 353 31.90 -24.75 4.38
N LEU A 354 30.65 -24.69 4.87
CA LEU A 354 30.01 -23.43 5.26
C LEU A 354 30.76 -22.68 6.37
N SER A 355 31.57 -23.34 7.20
CA SER A 355 32.43 -22.66 8.18
C SER A 355 33.42 -21.68 7.57
N VAL A 356 33.77 -21.84 6.29
CA VAL A 356 34.65 -20.92 5.55
C VAL A 356 33.87 -19.70 5.01
N LEU A 357 32.54 -19.80 4.93
CA LEU A 357 31.68 -18.78 4.38
C LEU A 357 31.51 -17.63 5.40
N ALA A 358 32.12 -16.49 5.10
CA ALA A 358 31.94 -15.28 5.88
C ALA A 358 30.70 -14.49 5.43
N ARG A 359 30.03 -13.81 6.38
CA ARG A 359 29.00 -12.82 6.08
C ARG A 359 29.58 -11.73 5.17
N GLY A 360 28.88 -11.39 4.10
CA GLY A 360 29.36 -10.46 3.07
C GLY A 360 30.20 -11.08 1.94
N ALA A 361 30.33 -12.42 1.90
CA ALA A 361 30.81 -13.09 0.68
C ALA A 361 29.89 -12.75 -0.50
N VAL A 362 30.49 -12.53 -1.67
CA VAL A 362 29.78 -12.12 -2.89
C VAL A 362 29.30 -13.38 -3.60
N VAL A 363 28.04 -13.36 -4.01
CA VAL A 363 27.41 -14.45 -4.74
C VAL A 363 27.09 -13.94 -6.14
N VAL A 364 27.47 -14.72 -7.15
CA VAL A 364 27.24 -14.39 -8.56
C VAL A 364 26.40 -15.50 -9.17
N LEU A 365 25.30 -15.12 -9.82
CA LEU A 365 24.51 -16.02 -10.65
C LEU A 365 25.24 -16.19 -12.00
N PRO A 366 25.51 -17.44 -12.43
CA PRO A 366 26.22 -17.73 -13.66
C PRO A 366 25.41 -17.43 -14.92
#